data_AF-T1ARI2-F1
#
_entry.id   AF-T1ARI2-F1
#
_cell.length_a   1.000
_cell.length_b   1.000
_cell.length_c   1.000
_cell.angle_alpha   90.00
_cell.angle_beta   90.00
_cell.angle_gamma   90.00
#
_symmetry.space_group_name_H-M   'P 1'
#
loop_
_entity.id
_entity.type
_entity.pdbx_description
1 polymer ?
#
loop_
_entity_poly.entity_id
_entity_poly.type
_entity_poly.pdbx_seq_one_letter_code
_entity_poly.pdbx_strand_id
1 'polypeptide(L)' 'YVTALRETLSGNALGLEKHFDVEFTGTLARWRLTLTPKARGAPVSRIALRGSQADIRAIEIRVRSGERTVMRIGPPPPS' A
#
# COMPACT_ATOMS: atom_id res chain seq x y z
N TYR A 1 0.95 13.43 13.90
CA TYR A 1 -0.37 13.10 13.32
C TYR A 1 -0.36 12.00 12.24
N VAL A 2 0.79 11.48 11.76
CA VAL A 2 0.84 10.23 10.95
C VAL A 2 0.20 9.03 11.68
N THR A 3 0.17 9.08 13.01
CA THR A 3 -0.30 8.02 13.90
C THR A 3 -1.74 7.58 13.64
N ALA A 4 -2.69 8.48 13.35
CA ALA A 4 -4.10 8.09 13.15
C ALA A 4 -4.31 7.25 11.87
N LEU A 5 -3.58 7.57 10.79
CA LEU A 5 -3.63 6.77 9.57
C LEU A 5 -2.95 5.42 9.76
N ARG A 6 -1.82 5.44 10.48
CA ARG A 6 -1.17 4.22 10.93
C ARG A 6 -2.14 3.41 11.77
N GLU A 7 -2.86 3.96 12.74
CA GLU A 7 -3.83 3.27 13.59
C GLU A 7 -4.98 2.63 12.81
N THR A 8 -5.56 3.32 11.81
CA THR A 8 -6.60 2.74 10.96
C THR A 8 -6.06 1.60 10.07
N LEU A 9 -4.89 1.80 9.44
CA LEU A 9 -4.20 0.74 8.71
C LEU A 9 -3.71 -0.37 9.66
N SER A 10 -3.41 -0.02 10.91
CA SER A 10 -2.87 -0.89 11.96
C SER A 10 -3.91 -1.70 12.70
N GLY A 11 -5.18 -1.27 12.68
CA GLY A 11 -6.30 -2.12 13.04
C GLY A 11 -6.35 -3.41 12.22
N ASN A 12 -5.78 -3.38 11.00
CA ASN A 12 -5.51 -4.56 10.17
C ASN A 12 -4.00 -4.93 10.10
N ALA A 13 -3.09 -4.19 10.76
CA ALA A 13 -1.66 -4.49 10.73
C ALA A 13 -1.32 -5.82 11.39
N LEU A 14 -2.04 -6.26 12.42
CA LEU A 14 -1.79 -7.57 13.01
C LEU A 14 -1.95 -8.70 11.98
N GLY A 15 -2.93 -8.57 11.07
CA GLY A 15 -3.11 -9.49 9.94
C GLY A 15 -2.06 -9.28 8.85
N LEU A 16 -1.75 -8.03 8.50
CA LEU A 16 -0.78 -7.72 7.45
C LEU A 16 0.65 -8.07 7.86
N GLU A 17 1.11 -7.67 9.04
CA GLU A 17 2.46 -7.94 9.57
C GLU A 17 2.72 -9.45 9.75
N LYS A 18 1.68 -10.26 9.94
CA LYS A 18 1.83 -11.73 9.95
C LYS A 18 2.27 -12.27 8.59
N HIS A 19 1.82 -11.67 7.49
CA HIS A 19 2.05 -12.16 6.13
C HIS A 19 3.03 -11.31 5.31
N PHE A 20 3.29 -10.08 5.73
CA PHE A 20 4.06 -9.07 5.02
C PHE A 20 5.03 -8.35 5.95
N ASP A 21 6.17 -7.93 5.41
CA ASP A 21 6.94 -6.83 5.95
C ASP A 21 6.27 -5.52 5.52
N VAL A 22 6.01 -4.65 6.50
CA VAL A 22 5.23 -3.43 6.34
C VAL A 22 6.13 -2.21 6.51
N GLU A 23 6.16 -1.34 5.52
CA GLU A 23 6.93 -0.09 5.55
C GLU A 23 6.01 1.10 5.27
N PHE A 24 5.88 2.01 6.24
CA PHE A 24 5.13 3.26 6.08
C PHE A 24 6.07 4.45 6.05
N THR A 25 5.96 5.29 5.01
CA THR A 25 6.85 6.43 4.76
C THR A 25 6.07 7.68 4.34
N GLY A 26 6.67 8.86 4.53
CA GLY A 26 6.12 10.15 4.10
C GLY A 26 5.33 10.89 5.18
N THR A 27 4.42 11.75 4.75
CA THR A 27 3.61 12.63 5.62
C THR A 27 2.13 12.40 5.38
N LEU A 28 1.26 12.96 6.24
CA LEU A 28 -0.19 12.87 5.99
C LEU A 28 -0.59 13.45 4.63
N ALA A 29 0.02 14.54 4.16
CA ALA A 29 -0.30 15.10 2.85
C ALA A 29 0.11 14.19 1.69
N ARG A 30 1.13 13.34 1.88
CA ARG A 30 1.63 12.41 0.89
C ARG A 30 2.35 11.25 1.57
N TRP A 31 1.67 10.12 1.67
CA TRP A 31 2.21 8.93 2.31
C TRP A 31 2.32 7.76 1.34
N ARG A 32 3.14 6.78 1.73
CA ARG A 32 3.27 5.49 1.05
C ARG A 32 3.34 4.36 2.06
N LEU A 33 2.54 3.33 1.84
CA LEU A 33 2.59 2.03 2.52
C LEU A 33 3.10 0.98 1.55
N THR A 34 4.15 0.25 1.92
CA THR A 34 4.70 -0.86 1.14
C THR A 34 4.53 -2.16 1.92
N LEU A 35 4.01 -3.18 1.23
CA LEU A 35 3.83 -4.53 1.75
C LEU A 35 4.69 -5.48 0.91
N THR A 36 5.62 -6.17 1.58
CA THR A 36 6.49 -7.19 0.96
C THR A 36 6.13 -8.55 1.54
N PRO A 37 5.67 -9.53 0.76
CA PRO A 37 5.28 -10.83 1.31
C PRO A 37 6.46 -11.54 1.96
N LYS A 38 6.22 -12.10 3.15
CA LYS A 38 7.21 -12.94 3.85
C LYS A 38 7.29 -14.34 3.24
N ALA A 39 6.19 -14.82 2.66
CA ALA A 39 6.10 -16.15 2.08
C ALA A 39 6.85 -16.23 0.73
N ARG A 40 7.81 -17.15 0.64
CA ARG A 40 8.61 -17.38 -0.58
C ARG A 40 7.81 -17.81 -1.80
N GLY A 41 6.57 -18.30 -1.64
CA GLY A 41 5.68 -18.71 -2.73
C GLY A 41 4.62 -17.69 -3.13
N ALA A 42 4.63 -16.48 -2.55
CA ALA A 42 3.60 -15.49 -2.87
C ALA A 42 3.60 -15.13 -4.38
N PRO A 43 2.42 -15.04 -5.03
CA PRO A 43 2.32 -14.67 -6.44
C PRO A 43 2.69 -13.20 -6.68
N VAL A 44 2.52 -12.37 -5.66
CA VAL A 44 2.99 -10.98 -5.61
C VAL A 44 4.41 -10.89 -5.07
N SER A 45 5.18 -9.91 -5.54
CA SER A 45 6.49 -9.55 -5.00
C SER A 45 6.45 -8.26 -4.17
N ARG A 46 5.50 -7.36 -4.45
CA ARG A 46 5.28 -6.13 -3.69
C ARG A 46 3.89 -5.56 -3.94
N ILE A 47 3.26 -5.02 -2.90
CA ILE A 47 2.09 -4.15 -3.01
C ILE A 47 2.45 -2.79 -2.42
N ALA A 48 2.18 -1.70 -3.13
CA ALA A 48 2.44 -0.35 -2.66
C ALA A 48 1.17 0.51 -2.79
N LEU A 49 0.74 1.07 -1.67
CA LEU A 49 -0.37 2.01 -1.60
C LEU A 49 0.19 3.41 -1.42
N ARG A 50 -0.43 4.40 -2.07
CA ARG A 50 -0.09 5.81 -1.90
C ARG A 50 -1.36 6.62 -1.71
N GLY A 51 -1.26 7.66 -0.91
CA GLY A 51 -2.41 8.47 -0.59
C GLY A 51 -2.08 9.80 0.07
N SER A 52 -3.14 10.50 0.46
CA SER A 52 -3.11 11.80 1.12
C SER A 52 -4.26 11.88 2.11
N GLN A 53 -3.99 12.36 3.32
CA GLN A 53 -4.91 12.30 4.45
C GLN A 53 -5.47 10.87 4.55
N ALA A 54 -6.78 10.72 4.72
CA ALA A 54 -7.47 9.44 4.78
C ALA A 54 -7.67 8.74 3.41
N ASP A 55 -7.29 9.37 2.29
CA ASP A 55 -7.60 8.86 0.95
C ASP A 55 -6.47 8.00 0.38
N ILE A 56 -6.82 6.79 -0.08
CA ILE A 56 -5.98 6.02 -0.99
C ILE A 56 -6.15 6.60 -2.39
N ARG A 57 -5.04 6.93 -3.06
CA ARG A 57 -5.02 7.53 -4.41
C ARG A 57 -4.50 6.57 -5.46
N ALA A 58 -3.65 5.62 -5.08
CA ALA A 58 -3.15 4.61 -5.98
C ALA A 58 -2.77 3.32 -5.25
N ILE A 59 -2.95 2.22 -5.96
CA ILE A 59 -2.45 0.89 -5.58
C ILE A 59 -1.59 0.39 -6.74
N GLU A 60 -0.35 0.01 -6.42
CA GLU A 60 0.59 -0.61 -7.34
C GLU A 60 0.86 -2.04 -6.86
N ILE A 61 0.66 -3.01 -7.74
CA ILE A 61 0.97 -4.41 -7.49
C ILE A 61 2.06 -4.84 -8.45
N ARG A 62 3.14 -5.39 -7.90
CA ARG A 62 4.13 -6.15 -8.68
C ARG A 62 3.92 -7.63 -8.42
N VAL A 63 3.76 -8.38 -9.49
CA VAL A 63 3.74 -9.85 -9.43
C VAL A 63 5.15 -10.40 -9.61
N ARG A 64 5.36 -11.66 -9.22
CA ARG A 64 6.67 -12.31 -9.30
C ARG A 64 7.19 -12.46 -10.73
N SER A 65 6.29 -12.58 -11.72
CA SER A 65 6.64 -12.61 -13.14
C SER A 65 7.24 -11.28 -13.65
N GLY A 66 7.18 -10.20 -12.86
CA GLY A 66 7.72 -8.88 -13.21
C GLY A 66 6.67 -7.89 -13.73
N GLU A 67 5.45 -8.35 -14.00
CA GLU A 67 4.35 -7.47 -14.39
C GLU A 67 3.99 -6.49 -13.27
N ARG A 68 3.56 -5.29 -13.68
CA ARG A 68 3.17 -4.19 -12.81
C ARG A 68 1.77 -3.71 -13.18
N THR A 69 0.85 -3.85 -12.24
CA THR A 69 -0.50 -3.29 -12.34
C THR A 69 -0.59 -2.02 -11.49
N VAL A 70 -1.20 -0.97 -12.05
CA VAL A 70 -1.45 0.28 -11.34
C VAL A 70 -2.93 0.61 -11.42
N MET A 71 -3.56 0.73 -10.26
CA MET A 71 -4.92 1.22 -10.13
C MET A 71 -4.89 2.60 -9.50
N ARG A 72 -5.51 3.58 -10.17
CA ARG A 72 -5.68 4.94 -9.64
C ARG A 72 -7.09 5.08 -9.10
N ILE A 73 -7.21 5.66 -7.91
CA ILE A 73 -8.47 5.90 -7.24
C ILE A 73 -8.71 7.41 -7.24
N GLY A 74 -9.80 7.81 -7.86
CA GLY A 74 -10.16 9.20 -8.06
C GLY A 74 -10.99 9.37 -9.33
N PRO A 75 -11.40 10.61 -9.63
CA PRO A 75 -12.07 10.90 -10.89
C PRO A 75 -11.17 10.48 -12.06
N PRO A 76 -11.75 9.99 -13.17
CA PRO A 76 -10.99 9.77 -14.39
C PRO A 76 -10.28 11.08 -14.77
N PRO A 77 -9.06 11.02 -15.33
CA PRO A 77 -8.40 12.21 -15.83
C PRO A 77 -9.33 12.95 -16.80
N PRO A 78 -9.35 14.29 -16.80
CA PRO A 78 -10.15 15.05 -17.73
C PRO A 78 -9.78 14.66 -19.17
N SER A 79 -10.80 14.42 -20.00
CA SER A 79 -10.70 14.08 -21.42
C SER A 79 -10.10 15.21 -22.25
#